data_AF-A0A444ZHB1-F1
#
_entry.id   AF-A0A444ZHB1-F1
#
_cell.length_a   1.000
_cell.length_b   1.000
_cell.length_c   1.000
_cell.angle_alpha   90.00
_cell.angle_beta   90.00
_cell.angle_gamma   90.00
#
_symmetry.space_group_name_H-M   'P 1'
#
loop_
_entity.id
_entity.type
_entity.pdbx_description
1 polymer ?
#
loop_
_entity_poly.entity_id
_entity_poly.type
_entity_poly.pdbx_seq_one_letter_code
_entity_poly.pdbx_strand_id
1 'polypeptide(L)'
;MEEDDIYQAWRFRAAKRLRGMLHAIRKKGARPYWIPPEVLGELMRRWDTDAYRQLQARNTAAKKSTRGTSLHTAGGTTFPEARLRLNHSLGRPSRMDGFFEHTHTRKEDRTQWVDEHSRKTKVTYLY
;
A
#
# COMPACT_ATOMS: atom_id res chain seq x y z
N MET A 1 2.89 -14.51 -24.63
CA MET A 1 3.35 -13.69 -23.49
C MET A 1 2.53 -12.40 -23.40
N GLU A 2 2.41 -11.64 -24.49
CA GLU A 2 1.67 -10.37 -24.53
C GLU A 2 0.15 -10.47 -24.24
N GLU A 3 -0.52 -11.53 -24.72
CA GLU A 3 -1.96 -11.71 -24.50
C GLU A 3 -2.31 -12.06 -23.04
N ASP A 4 -1.44 -12.82 -22.37
CA ASP A 4 -1.59 -13.11 -20.94
C ASP A 4 -1.38 -11.83 -20.11
N ASP A 5 -0.38 -11.00 -20.45
CA ASP A 5 -0.15 -9.72 -19.77
C ASP A 5 -1.33 -8.75 -19.92
N ILE A 6 -1.92 -8.69 -21.11
CA ILE A 6 -3.15 -7.89 -21.38
C ILE A 6 -4.31 -8.42 -20.53
N TYR A 7 -4.48 -9.74 -20.48
CA TYR A 7 -5.55 -10.35 -19.69
C TYR A 7 -5.36 -10.12 -18.19
N GLN A 8 -4.13 -10.28 -17.67
CA GLN A 8 -3.82 -10.00 -16.27
C GLN A 8 -4.07 -8.53 -15.92
N ALA A 9 -3.66 -7.60 -16.79
CA ALA A 9 -3.91 -6.18 -16.60
C ALA A 9 -5.41 -5.86 -16.58
N TRP A 10 -6.19 -6.46 -17.49
CA TRP A 10 -7.64 -6.33 -17.50
C TRP A 10 -8.27 -6.90 -16.21
N ARG A 11 -7.92 -8.13 -15.81
CA ARG A 11 -8.42 -8.76 -14.57
C ARG A 11 -8.13 -7.92 -13.35
N PHE A 12 -6.93 -7.37 -13.25
CA PHE A 12 -6.54 -6.50 -12.13
C PHE A 12 -7.42 -5.25 -12.06
N ARG A 13 -7.63 -4.58 -13.19
CA ARG A 13 -8.47 -3.37 -13.29
C ARG A 13 -9.93 -3.68 -12.98
N ALA A 14 -10.46 -4.76 -13.56
CA ALA A 14 -11.84 -5.21 -13.32
C ALA A 14 -12.06 -5.54 -11.85
N ALA A 15 -11.18 -6.31 -11.23
CA ALA A 15 -11.26 -6.67 -9.81
C ALA A 15 -11.16 -5.42 -8.91
N LYS A 16 -10.31 -4.45 -9.24
CA LYS A 16 -10.22 -3.16 -8.52
C LYS A 16 -11.54 -2.38 -8.63
N ARG A 17 -12.14 -2.31 -9.82
CA ARG A 17 -13.42 -1.63 -10.03
C ARG A 17 -14.55 -2.28 -9.25
N LEU A 18 -14.66 -3.61 -9.33
CA LEU A 18 -15.66 -4.40 -8.61
C LEU A 18 -15.53 -4.20 -7.09
N ARG A 19 -14.31 -4.27 -6.53
CA ARG A 19 -14.06 -3.99 -5.11
C ARG A 19 -14.56 -2.61 -4.69
N GLY A 20 -14.37 -1.58 -5.52
CA GLY A 20 -14.87 -0.23 -5.26
C GLY A 20 -16.39 -0.15 -5.24
N MET A 21 -17.06 -0.81 -6.20
CA MET A 21 -18.53 -0.89 -6.25
C MET A 21 -19.09 -1.60 -5.02
N LEU A 22 -18.56 -2.78 -4.68
CA LEU A 22 -18.98 -3.55 -3.50
C LEU A 22 -18.79 -2.76 -2.20
N HIS A 23 -17.70 -2.00 -2.09
CA HIS A 23 -17.49 -1.10 -0.94
C HIS A 23 -18.57 -0.02 -0.86
N ALA A 24 -18.93 0.61 -1.99
CA ALA A 24 -19.97 1.62 -2.03
C ALA A 24 -21.35 1.05 -1.66
N ILE A 25 -21.69 -0.13 -2.18
CA ILE A 25 -22.93 -0.86 -1.87
C ILE A 25 -23.00 -1.11 -0.36
N ARG A 26 -21.93 -1.67 0.23
CA ARG A 26 -21.89 -1.94 1.67
C ARG A 26 -22.01 -0.68 2.53
N LYS A 27 -21.41 0.45 2.09
CA LYS A 27 -21.41 1.70 2.87
C LYS A 27 -22.72 2.48 2.76
N LYS A 28 -23.32 2.52 1.57
CA LYS A 28 -24.50 3.35 1.27
C LYS A 28 -25.82 2.57 1.26
N GLY A 29 -25.77 1.24 1.26
CA GLY A 29 -26.95 0.37 1.22
C GLY A 29 -27.73 0.41 -0.10
N ALA A 30 -27.25 1.14 -1.10
CA ALA A 30 -27.92 1.23 -2.39
C ALA A 30 -27.75 -0.08 -3.18
N ARG A 31 -28.87 -0.77 -3.43
CA ARG A 31 -28.91 -1.98 -4.25
C ARG A 31 -28.68 -1.61 -5.73
N PRO A 32 -27.65 -2.17 -6.38
CA PRO A 32 -27.49 -2.03 -7.82
C PRO A 32 -28.47 -2.93 -8.58
N TYR A 33 -28.87 -2.51 -9.79
CA TYR A 33 -29.76 -3.30 -10.66
C TYR A 33 -29.09 -4.58 -11.19
N TRP A 34 -27.76 -4.61 -11.27
CA TRP A 34 -26.98 -5.71 -11.85
C TRP A 34 -26.62 -6.82 -10.84
N ILE A 35 -26.90 -6.64 -9.54
CA ILE A 35 -26.77 -7.72 -8.55
C ILE A 35 -28.17 -8.26 -8.26
N PRO A 36 -28.41 -9.57 -8.51
CA PRO A 36 -29.65 -10.20 -8.10
C PRO A 36 -29.88 -10.10 -6.58
N PRO A 37 -31.11 -9.86 -6.11
CA PRO A 37 -31.42 -9.69 -4.68
C PRO A 37 -30.86 -10.79 -3.77
N GLU A 38 -30.90 -12.03 -4.22
CA GLU A 38 -30.43 -13.23 -3.54
C GLU A 38 -28.91 -13.20 -3.30
N VAL A 39 -28.15 -12.81 -4.33
CA VAL A 39 -26.70 -12.64 -4.25
C VAL A 39 -26.35 -11.48 -3.33
N LEU A 40 -27.09 -10.37 -3.41
CA LEU A 40 -26.89 -9.25 -2.50
C LEU A 40 -27.16 -9.65 -1.04
N GLY A 41 -28.23 -10.41 -0.80
CA GLY A 41 -28.56 -10.93 0.53
C GLY A 41 -27.46 -11.82 1.10
N GLU A 42 -26.87 -12.68 0.27
CA GLU A 42 -25.73 -13.51 0.67
C GLU A 42 -24.48 -12.68 1.00
N LEU A 43 -24.16 -11.68 0.16
CA LEU A 43 -23.06 -10.76 0.41
C LEU A 43 -23.25 -10.00 1.73
N MET A 44 -24.47 -9.52 2.00
CA MET A 44 -24.80 -8.85 3.25
C MET A 44 -24.62 -9.78 4.45
N ARG A 45 -25.14 -11.01 4.40
CA ARG A 45 -24.92 -12.01 5.47
C ARG A 45 -23.44 -12.28 5.70
N ARG A 46 -22.64 -12.42 4.63
CA ARG A 46 -21.20 -12.66 4.74
C ARG A 46 -20.46 -11.50 5.40
N TRP A 47 -20.82 -10.27 5.05
CA TRP A 47 -20.23 -9.07 5.65
C TRP A 47 -20.66 -8.83 7.09
N ASP A 48 -21.80 -9.39 7.50
CA ASP A 48 -22.32 -9.23 8.86
C ASP A 48 -21.65 -10.19 9.86
N THR A 49 -20.94 -11.21 9.38
CA THR A 49 -20.20 -12.14 10.24
C THR A 49 -19.11 -11.47 11.06
N ASP A 50 -18.93 -11.91 12.31
CA ASP A 50 -17.89 -11.40 13.19
C ASP A 50 -16.48 -11.58 12.62
N ALA A 51 -16.22 -12.70 11.96
CA ALA A 51 -14.95 -12.95 11.28
C ALA A 51 -14.64 -11.86 10.24
N TYR A 52 -15.64 -11.42 9.47
CA TYR A 52 -15.46 -10.34 8.51
C TYR A 52 -15.27 -8.99 9.19
N ARG A 53 -16.04 -8.70 10.24
CA ARG A 53 -15.90 -7.45 11.02
C ARG A 53 -14.52 -7.33 11.68
N GLN A 54 -14.01 -8.41 12.26
CA GLN A 54 -12.65 -8.47 12.82
C GLN A 54 -11.59 -8.26 11.73
N LEU A 55 -11.72 -8.91 10.58
CA LEU A 55 -10.82 -8.70 9.44
C LEU A 55 -10.84 -7.24 8.97
N GLN A 56 -12.02 -6.63 8.90
CA GLN A 56 -12.19 -5.23 8.51
C GLN A 56 -11.56 -4.29 9.53
N ALA A 57 -11.73 -4.54 10.84
CA ALA A 57 -11.09 -3.77 11.90
C ALA A 57 -9.57 -3.86 11.81
N ARG A 58 -9.00 -5.08 11.67
CA ARG A 58 -7.56 -5.30 11.48
C ARG A 58 -7.02 -4.57 10.26
N ASN A 59 -7.70 -4.68 9.11
CA ASN A 59 -7.27 -3.99 7.88
C ASN A 59 -7.36 -2.47 8.00
N THR A 60 -8.34 -1.95 8.75
CA THR A 60 -8.48 -0.51 9.01
C THR A 60 -7.36 -0.02 9.94
N ALA A 61 -7.05 -0.79 10.99
CA ALA A 61 -5.94 -0.50 11.90
C ALA A 61 -4.59 -0.55 11.16
N ALA A 62 -4.37 -1.56 10.31
CA ALA A 62 -3.16 -1.67 9.49
C ALA A 62 -2.99 -0.49 8.52
N LYS A 63 -4.08 -0.01 7.91
CA LYS A 63 -4.04 1.20 7.06
C LYS A 63 -3.74 2.49 7.83
N LYS A 64 -4.20 2.59 9.08
CA LYS A 64 -3.91 3.72 9.97
C LYS A 64 -2.58 3.57 10.71
N SER A 65 -1.93 2.41 10.58
CA SER A 65 -0.65 2.14 11.22
C SER A 65 0.39 3.11 10.72
N THR A 66 1.04 3.81 11.63
CA THR A 66 2.26 4.60 11.38
C THR A 66 3.51 3.72 11.36
N ARG A 67 3.34 2.41 11.12
CA ARG A 67 4.41 1.42 10.99
C ARG A 67 4.16 0.64 9.71
N GLY A 68 5.16 0.62 8.82
CA GLY A 68 5.12 -0.16 7.59
C GLY A 68 5.66 0.57 6.37
N THR A 69 5.79 -0.18 5.28
CA THR A 69 6.45 0.24 4.05
C THR A 69 5.81 1.43 3.33
N SER A 70 4.56 1.77 3.65
CA SER A 70 3.84 2.93 3.10
C SER A 70 4.38 4.28 3.57
N LEU A 71 5.27 4.29 4.58
CA LEU A 71 5.93 5.52 5.06
C LEU A 71 7.29 5.77 4.40
N HIS A 72 7.84 4.80 3.64
CA HIS A 72 9.15 4.99 3.03
C HIS A 72 9.07 5.88 1.78
N THR A 73 9.99 6.83 1.71
CA THR A 73 10.10 7.82 0.63
C THR A 73 10.41 7.19 -0.74
N ALA A 74 10.88 5.94 -0.75
CA ALA A 74 11.10 5.17 -1.98
C ALA A 74 9.80 4.66 -2.64
N GLY A 75 8.68 4.61 -1.92
CA GLY A 75 7.42 4.07 -2.46
C GLY A 75 7.57 2.60 -2.91
N GLY A 76 6.88 2.23 -3.99
CA GLY A 76 6.89 0.86 -4.54
C GLY A 76 8.04 0.55 -5.50
N THR A 77 9.15 1.29 -5.46
CA THR A 77 10.32 1.00 -6.31
C THR A 77 11.28 0.04 -5.65
N THR A 78 11.99 -0.72 -6.48
CA THR A 78 13.03 -1.61 -5.98
C THR A 78 14.23 -0.82 -5.43
N PHE A 79 15.01 -1.45 -4.56
CA PHE A 79 16.23 -0.85 -3.99
C PHE A 79 17.20 -0.32 -5.06
N PRO A 80 17.51 -1.07 -6.15
CA PRO A 80 18.40 -0.58 -7.21
C PRO A 80 17.85 0.66 -7.92
N GLU A 81 16.56 0.68 -8.26
CA GLU A 81 15.93 1.83 -8.92
C GLU A 81 15.94 3.07 -8.03
N ALA A 82 15.60 2.92 -6.76
CA ALA A 82 15.63 4.01 -5.79
C ALA A 82 17.05 4.58 -5.66
N ARG A 83 18.08 3.72 -5.62
CA ARG A 83 19.47 4.15 -5.54
C ARG A 83 19.95 4.83 -6.81
N LEU A 84 19.57 4.33 -7.98
CA LEU A 84 19.89 4.94 -9.26
C LEU A 84 19.31 6.36 -9.36
N ARG A 85 18.04 6.53 -8.96
CA ARG A 85 17.38 7.85 -8.90
C ARG A 85 18.10 8.81 -7.96
N LEU A 86 18.52 8.33 -6.79
CA LEU A 86 19.28 9.13 -5.84
C LEU A 86 20.63 9.57 -6.44
N ASN A 87 21.38 8.62 -7.02
CA ASN A 87 22.68 8.90 -7.63
C ASN A 87 22.55 9.97 -8.72
N HIS A 88 21.53 9.86 -9.56
CA HIS A 88 21.24 10.85 -10.59
C HIS A 88 20.94 12.23 -9.99
N SER A 89 20.13 12.30 -8.92
CA SER A 89 19.85 13.59 -8.26
C SER A 89 21.06 14.22 -7.58
N LEU A 90 22.01 13.42 -7.11
CA LEU A 90 23.22 13.89 -6.43
C LEU A 90 24.38 14.19 -7.40
N GLY A 91 24.26 13.79 -8.66
CA GLY A 91 25.34 13.81 -9.64
C GLY A 91 26.52 12.90 -9.28
N ARG A 92 26.36 12.00 -8.30
CA ARG A 92 27.41 11.11 -7.80
C ARG A 92 26.83 9.84 -7.17
N PRO A 93 27.61 8.75 -7.07
CA PRO A 93 27.19 7.56 -6.33
C PRO A 93 26.92 7.87 -4.85
N SER A 94 25.77 7.44 -4.35
CA SER A 94 25.42 7.52 -2.93
C SER A 94 26.12 6.41 -2.13
N ARG A 95 26.60 6.76 -0.94
CA ARG A 95 26.98 5.77 0.08
C ARG A 95 25.73 5.08 0.64
N MET A 96 25.91 3.90 1.24
CA MET A 96 24.79 3.10 1.78
C MET A 96 24.09 3.79 2.95
N ASP A 97 24.85 4.43 3.83
CA ASP A 97 24.35 5.18 4.98
C ASP A 97 23.55 6.42 4.56
N GLY A 98 24.01 7.14 3.52
CA GLY A 98 23.30 8.28 2.95
C GLY A 98 22.07 7.87 2.14
N PHE A 99 22.11 6.73 1.45
CA PHE A 99 20.93 6.16 0.79
C PHE A 99 19.86 5.73 1.79
N PHE A 100 20.27 5.09 2.89
CA PHE A 100 19.39 4.67 3.96
C PHE A 100 18.66 5.87 4.58
N GLU A 101 19.42 6.92 4.93
CA GLU A 101 18.87 8.16 5.47
C GLU A 101 17.91 8.86 4.48
N HIS A 102 18.26 8.88 3.18
CA HIS A 102 17.39 9.45 2.16
C HIS A 102 16.04 8.72 2.02
N THR A 103 16.01 7.40 2.22
CA THR A 103 14.82 6.56 2.03
C THR A 103 13.98 6.41 3.30
N HIS A 104 14.59 6.61 4.47
CA HIS A 104 13.97 6.45 5.79
C HIS A 104 13.81 7.78 6.56
N THR A 105 13.98 8.92 5.89
CA THR A 105 13.53 10.23 6.35
C THR A 105 12.31 10.70 5.56
N ARG A 106 11.46 11.50 6.19
CA ARG A 106 10.26 12.06 5.55
C ARG A 106 10.66 12.95 4.38
N LYS A 107 9.90 12.87 3.28
CA LYS A 107 10.20 13.63 2.05
C LYS A 107 10.14 15.15 2.24
N GLU A 108 9.26 15.62 3.13
CA GLU A 108 8.97 17.03 3.37
C GLU A 108 10.15 17.76 4.02
N ASP A 109 10.69 17.21 5.11
CA ASP A 109 11.71 17.87 5.92
C ASP A 109 13.10 17.21 5.83
N ARG A 110 13.19 15.97 5.33
CA ARG A 110 14.41 15.14 5.24
C ARG A 110 15.21 15.04 6.55
N THR A 111 14.61 15.40 7.67
CA THR A 111 15.25 15.50 8.99
C THR A 111 14.57 14.60 10.00
N GLN A 112 13.29 14.28 9.80
CA GLN A 112 12.56 13.36 10.65
C GLN A 112 12.56 11.94 10.08
N TRP A 113 12.87 10.97 10.94
CA TRP A 113 12.79 9.56 10.61
C TRP A 113 11.32 9.13 10.38
N VAL A 114 11.11 8.22 9.42
CA VAL A 114 9.79 7.66 9.14
C VAL A 114 9.28 6.79 10.28
N ASP A 115 10.20 6.15 11.02
CA ASP A 115 9.93 5.39 12.23
C ASP A 115 11.17 5.31 13.15
N GLU A 116 10.93 4.89 14.40
CA GLU A 116 11.96 4.75 15.43
C GLU A 116 12.98 3.65 15.11
N HIS A 117 12.57 2.62 14.37
CA HIS A 117 13.46 1.51 14.03
C HIS A 117 14.55 1.97 13.05
N SER A 118 14.17 2.81 12.08
CA SER A 118 15.08 3.43 11.12
C SER A 118 16.15 4.27 11.81
N ARG A 119 15.74 5.08 12.80
CA ARG A 119 16.67 5.86 13.63
C ARG A 119 17.69 4.96 14.34
N LYS A 120 17.22 3.89 14.99
CA LYS A 120 18.09 2.94 15.69
C LYS A 120 19.06 2.23 14.74
N THR A 121 18.58 1.77 13.59
CA THR A 121 19.41 1.08 12.58
C THR A 121 20.54 1.97 12.07
N LYS A 122 20.28 3.26 11.83
CA LYS A 122 21.33 4.22 11.44
C LYS A 122 22.42 4.31 12.50
N VAL A 123 22.06 4.46 13.77
CA VAL A 123 23.00 4.60 14.89
C VAL A 123 23.79 3.32 15.15
N THR A 124 23.16 2.15 15.02
CA THR A 124 23.77 0.87 15.42
C THR A 124 24.60 0.21 14.33
N TYR A 125 24.20 0.33 13.05
CA TYR A 125 24.78 -0.49 11.98
C TYR A 125 25.38 0.30 10.81
N LEU A 126 25.16 1.62 10.74
CA LEU A 126 25.54 2.46 9.59
C LEU A 126 26.44 3.64 9.99
N TYR A 127 27.05 3.58 11.17
CA TYR A 127 28.16 4.42 11.63
C TYR A 127 29.45 3.61 11.72
#